data_AF-A0A0V0HAG1-F1
#
_entry.id   AF-A0A0V0HAG1-F1
#
_cell.length_a   1.000
_cell.length_b   1.000
_cell.length_c   1.000
_cell.angle_alpha   90.00
_cell.angle_beta   90.00
_cell.angle_gamma   90.00
#
_symmetry.space_group_name_H-M   'P 1'
#
loop_
_entity.id
_entity.type
_entity.pdbx_description
1 polymer ?
#
loop_
_entity_poly.entity_id
_entity_poly.type
_entity_poly.pdbx_seq_one_letter_code
_entity_poly.pdbx_strand_id
1 'polypeptide(L)'
;MTMAVVDSMVFLFLLPVALFFNSAASQSTGYTNHTVGGSAGWFFDINTQKASADYSAWAAKQTFNLGDTLVFNTNTNQTVIQTYNATTYRNCTADYASDDDTFQYQGGSNEFGKAMTITVSLTLEGQQYYFSDADDGSQCLNGMAFDIKVRHGIGLPPSLNQPPPPPYVEPPSTVEDAESPPITVVTSSPNGGVRSSARLFLAVFVLVMLVLHLV
;
A
#
# COMPACT_ATOMS: atom_id res chain seq x y z
N MET A 1 23.84 -58.85 61.40
CA MET A 1 22.56 -58.66 60.68
C MET A 1 22.51 -57.20 60.25
N THR A 2 22.77 -56.93 58.96
CA THR A 2 21.86 -56.29 57.97
C THR A 2 21.78 -54.75 58.12
N MET A 3 22.52 -53.98 57.31
CA MET A 3 22.25 -53.50 55.94
C MET A 3 21.25 -52.32 55.83
N ALA A 4 21.80 -51.20 55.36
CA ALA A 4 21.30 -50.22 54.38
C ALA A 4 19.93 -49.56 54.57
N VAL A 5 19.94 -48.22 54.69
CA VAL A 5 19.15 -47.33 53.81
C VAL A 5 19.98 -46.08 53.52
N VAL A 6 20.81 -46.14 52.47
CA VAL A 6 21.30 -44.94 51.77
C VAL A 6 20.31 -44.70 50.64
N ASP A 7 19.26 -43.91 50.90
CA ASP A 7 18.31 -43.57 49.84
C ASP A 7 18.86 -42.38 49.06
N SER A 8 19.47 -42.73 47.92
CA SER A 8 19.95 -41.84 46.88
C SER A 8 18.81 -40.98 46.34
N MET A 9 18.61 -39.79 46.92
CA MET A 9 17.90 -38.72 46.22
C MET A 9 18.85 -38.11 45.19
N VAL A 10 18.92 -38.77 44.04
CA VAL A 10 19.52 -38.28 42.79
C VAL A 10 18.94 -36.89 42.50
N PHE A 11 19.76 -35.85 42.65
CA PHE A 11 19.49 -34.51 42.16
C PHE A 11 19.42 -34.57 40.63
N LEU A 12 18.21 -34.73 40.10
CA LEU A 12 17.92 -34.64 38.67
C LEU A 12 18.00 -33.16 38.26
N PHE A 13 19.18 -32.71 37.84
CA PHE A 13 19.37 -31.44 37.15
C PHE A 13 18.63 -31.47 35.79
N LEU A 14 17.40 -30.96 35.76
CA LEU A 14 16.67 -30.71 34.51
C LEU A 14 17.21 -29.43 33.86
N LEU A 15 18.17 -29.59 32.94
CA LEU A 15 18.57 -28.54 32.00
C LEU A 15 17.44 -28.33 30.95
N PRO A 16 16.93 -27.12 30.72
CA PRO A 16 16.07 -26.87 29.57
C PRO A 16 16.93 -26.92 28.30
N VAL A 17 16.70 -27.94 27.47
CA VAL A 17 17.26 -28.03 26.12
C VAL A 17 16.64 -26.89 25.30
N ALA A 18 17.44 -25.87 25.00
CA ALA A 18 17.05 -24.80 24.09
C ALA A 18 16.89 -25.40 22.67
N LEU A 19 15.65 -25.59 22.25
CA LEU A 19 15.30 -25.89 20.86
C LEU A 19 15.58 -24.63 20.04
N PHE A 20 16.76 -24.58 19.40
CA PHE A 20 17.03 -23.62 18.35
C PHE A 20 16.15 -23.98 17.15
N PHE A 21 14.98 -23.34 17.04
CA PHE A 21 14.19 -23.36 15.83
C PHE A 21 14.97 -22.63 14.74
N ASN A 22 15.73 -23.38 13.94
CA ASN A 22 16.23 -22.90 12.65
C ASN A 22 15.03 -22.77 11.72
N SER A 23 14.40 -21.60 11.70
CA SER A 23 13.42 -21.24 10.69
C SER A 23 14.15 -21.10 9.36
N ALA A 24 14.23 -22.21 8.62
CA ALA A 24 14.60 -22.16 7.21
C ALA A 24 13.59 -21.26 6.49
N ALA A 25 14.03 -20.09 6.05
CA ALA A 25 13.20 -19.21 5.24
C ALA A 25 12.93 -19.94 3.91
N SER A 26 11.70 -20.41 3.72
CA SER A 26 11.24 -20.89 2.42
C SER A 26 11.42 -19.76 1.42
N GLN A 27 12.34 -19.93 0.48
CA GLN A 27 12.49 -19.01 -0.64
C GLN A 27 11.30 -19.23 -1.57
N SER A 28 10.41 -18.24 -1.63
CA SER A 28 9.33 -18.21 -2.61
C SER A 28 9.93 -18.28 -4.01
N THR A 29 9.41 -19.14 -4.88
CA THR A 29 9.86 -19.29 -6.28
C THR A 29 9.28 -18.20 -7.20
N GLY A 30 8.68 -17.15 -6.64
CA GLY A 30 8.11 -16.02 -7.39
C GLY A 30 7.58 -14.90 -6.49
N TYR A 31 7.04 -13.86 -7.12
CA TYR A 31 6.42 -12.72 -6.44
C TYR A 31 4.99 -13.06 -5.99
N THR A 32 4.62 -12.55 -4.82
CA THR A 32 3.34 -12.84 -4.18
C THR A 32 2.46 -11.59 -4.12
N ASN A 33 1.16 -11.78 -4.37
CA ASN A 33 0.14 -10.76 -4.12
C ASN A 33 -0.46 -10.99 -2.73
N HIS A 34 -0.27 -10.03 -1.84
CA HIS A 34 -0.78 -10.03 -0.48
C HIS A 34 -2.05 -9.19 -0.41
N THR A 35 -3.22 -9.82 -0.37
CA THR A 35 -4.49 -9.11 -0.19
C THR A 35 -4.64 -8.67 1.26
N VAL A 36 -4.58 -7.35 1.49
CA VAL A 36 -4.64 -6.73 2.81
C VAL A 36 -5.99 -7.00 3.46
N GLY A 37 -5.98 -7.54 4.68
CA GLY A 37 -7.21 -7.95 5.40
C GLY A 37 -7.92 -9.17 4.82
N GLY A 38 -7.40 -9.79 3.76
CA GLY A 38 -8.02 -10.94 3.10
C GLY A 38 -9.42 -10.62 2.56
N SER A 39 -10.41 -11.45 2.89
CA SER A 39 -11.80 -11.25 2.45
C SER A 39 -12.48 -10.04 3.11
N ALA A 40 -11.97 -9.57 4.25
CA ALA A 40 -12.52 -8.41 4.95
C ALA A 40 -12.09 -7.07 4.30
N GLY A 41 -11.08 -7.08 3.43
CA GLY A 41 -10.58 -5.90 2.72
C GLY A 41 -9.98 -4.82 3.64
N TRP A 42 -9.75 -3.64 3.07
CA TRP A 42 -9.25 -2.44 3.73
C TRP A 42 -10.40 -1.46 3.98
N PHE A 43 -11.15 -1.65 5.07
CA PHE A 43 -12.31 -0.81 5.38
C PHE A 43 -12.37 -0.37 6.84
N PHE A 44 -13.02 0.76 7.06
CA PHE A 44 -13.45 1.27 8.37
C PHE A 44 -14.97 1.25 8.46
N ASP A 45 -15.50 0.75 9.57
CA ASP A 45 -16.91 0.93 9.91
C ASP A 45 -17.06 2.13 10.86
N ILE A 46 -17.61 3.22 10.31
CA ILE A 46 -17.85 4.47 11.05
C ILE A 46 -18.85 4.31 12.19
N ASN A 47 -19.76 3.34 12.12
CA ASN A 47 -20.79 3.15 13.16
C ASN A 47 -20.23 2.41 14.38
N THR A 48 -19.33 1.46 14.14
CA THR A 48 -18.68 0.68 15.20
C THR A 48 -17.30 1.23 15.59
N GLN A 49 -16.80 2.24 14.85
CA GLN A 49 -15.47 2.83 15.03
C GLN A 49 -14.37 1.77 14.97
N LYS A 50 -14.45 0.85 14.00
CA LYS A 50 -13.56 -0.30 13.93
C LYS A 50 -13.12 -0.62 12.51
N ALA A 51 -11.84 -0.98 12.36
CA ALA A 51 -11.32 -1.62 11.16
C ALA A 51 -12.02 -2.97 10.87
N SER A 52 -12.21 -3.28 9.59
CA SER A 52 -12.84 -4.54 9.14
C SER A 52 -12.00 -5.79 9.47
N ALA A 53 -10.70 -5.61 9.68
CA ALA A 53 -9.77 -6.67 10.07
C ALA A 53 -8.72 -6.17 11.08
N ASP A 54 -8.07 -7.10 11.76
CA ASP A 54 -6.83 -6.84 12.48
C ASP A 54 -5.67 -6.91 11.48
N TYR A 55 -5.29 -5.76 10.92
CA TYR A 55 -4.24 -5.70 9.89
C TYR A 55 -2.86 -6.02 10.43
N SER A 56 -2.58 -5.76 11.71
CA SER A 56 -1.32 -6.13 12.34
C SER A 56 -1.21 -7.65 12.48
N ALA A 57 -2.28 -8.31 12.94
CA ALA A 57 -2.32 -9.78 13.01
C ALA A 57 -2.34 -10.43 11.62
N TRP A 58 -2.90 -9.76 10.61
CA TRP A 58 -2.80 -10.20 9.21
C TRP A 58 -1.36 -10.11 8.71
N ALA A 59 -0.69 -8.96 8.89
CA ALA A 59 0.69 -8.74 8.45
C ALA A 59 1.67 -9.71 9.12
N ALA A 60 1.50 -9.98 10.41
CA ALA A 60 2.36 -10.88 11.18
C ALA A 60 2.36 -12.34 10.68
N LYS A 61 1.34 -12.75 9.91
CA LYS A 61 1.22 -14.10 9.33
C LYS A 61 1.89 -14.23 7.96
N GLN A 62 2.38 -13.12 7.40
CA GLN A 62 2.92 -13.07 6.05
C GLN A 62 4.44 -12.95 6.06
N THR A 63 5.05 -13.17 4.90
CA THR A 63 6.44 -12.80 4.63
C THR A 63 6.44 -11.94 3.37
N PHE A 64 7.03 -10.75 3.49
CA PHE A 64 7.07 -9.76 2.41
C PHE A 64 8.49 -9.68 1.84
N ASN A 65 8.61 -9.80 0.53
CA ASN A 65 9.87 -9.68 -0.19
C ASN A 65 9.81 -8.59 -1.26
N LEU A 66 10.97 -8.16 -1.75
CA LEU A 66 11.05 -7.31 -2.94
C LEU A 66 10.27 -7.93 -4.10
N GLY A 67 9.55 -7.07 -4.83
CA GLY A 67 8.74 -7.43 -5.98
C GLY A 67 7.36 -8.01 -5.64
N ASP A 68 7.09 -8.35 -4.37
CA ASP A 68 5.73 -8.65 -3.93
C ASP A 68 4.82 -7.41 -4.07
N THR A 69 3.51 -7.64 -4.07
CA THR A 69 2.51 -6.57 -4.20
C THR A 69 1.50 -6.64 -3.06
N LEU A 70 1.21 -5.51 -2.42
CA LEU A 70 0.05 -5.37 -1.53
C LEU A 70 -1.17 -4.98 -2.35
N VAL A 71 -2.27 -5.70 -2.15
CA VAL A 71 -3.54 -5.45 -2.84
C VAL A 71 -4.58 -5.01 -1.82
N PHE A 72 -5.00 -3.76 -1.92
CA PHE A 72 -6.00 -3.14 -1.06
C PHE A 72 -7.35 -3.14 -1.79
N ASN A 73 -8.28 -3.97 -1.33
CA ASN A 73 -9.68 -3.90 -1.73
C ASN A 73 -10.37 -2.90 -0.81
N THR A 74 -10.78 -1.75 -1.33
CA THR A 74 -11.16 -0.57 -0.53
C THR A 74 -12.27 0.22 -1.24
N ASN A 75 -12.67 1.36 -0.69
CA ASN A 75 -13.41 2.39 -1.40
C ASN A 75 -12.78 3.78 -1.20
N THR A 76 -13.36 4.79 -1.86
CA THR A 76 -12.87 6.17 -1.83
C THR A 76 -13.02 6.89 -0.47
N ASN A 77 -13.61 6.25 0.55
CA ASN A 77 -13.70 6.81 1.91
C ASN A 77 -12.50 6.45 2.79
N GLN A 78 -11.60 5.59 2.32
CA GLN A 78 -10.36 5.25 3.00
C GLN A 78 -9.17 5.69 2.14
N THR A 79 -8.14 6.25 2.77
CA THR A 79 -6.84 6.46 2.12
C THR A 79 -5.92 5.25 2.32
N VAL A 80 -4.97 5.09 1.40
CA VAL A 80 -3.84 4.15 1.52
C VAL A 80 -2.57 4.99 1.48
N ILE A 81 -2.01 5.26 2.66
CA ILE A 81 -0.74 5.96 2.83
C ILE A 81 0.34 4.93 3.10
N GLN A 82 1.44 5.00 2.36
CA GLN A 82 2.70 4.34 2.72
C GLN A 82 3.64 5.39 3.28
N THR A 83 4.35 5.08 4.35
CA THR A 83 5.47 5.90 4.82
C THR A 83 6.63 5.03 5.29
N TYR A 84 7.85 5.54 5.15
CA TYR A 84 9.04 4.97 5.77
C TYR A 84 9.36 5.63 7.13
N ASN A 85 8.57 6.64 7.52
CA ASN A 85 8.76 7.42 8.73
C ASN A 85 7.82 6.96 9.85
N ALA A 86 8.40 6.39 10.91
CA ALA A 86 7.64 5.90 12.04
C ALA A 86 6.88 7.02 12.80
N THR A 87 7.33 8.27 12.73
CA THR A 87 6.66 9.40 13.37
C THR A 87 5.39 9.79 12.61
N THR A 88 5.46 9.89 11.28
CA THR A 88 4.29 10.09 10.40
C THR A 88 3.24 9.02 10.66
N TYR A 89 3.65 7.75 10.70
CA TYR A 89 2.78 6.62 11.02
C TYR A 89 2.13 6.74 12.40
N ARG A 90 2.91 6.98 13.47
CA ARG A 90 2.37 7.10 14.84
C ARG A 90 1.41 8.27 15.02
N ASN A 91 1.62 9.34 14.28
CA ASN A 91 0.76 10.52 14.33
C ASN A 91 -0.49 10.36 13.46
N CYS A 92 -0.59 9.31 12.64
CA CYS A 92 -1.72 9.04 11.74
C CYS A 92 -2.06 10.20 10.79
N THR A 93 -1.06 10.98 10.35
CA THR A 93 -1.26 12.10 9.41
C THR A 93 -0.14 12.13 8.38
N ALA A 94 -0.49 12.36 7.11
CA ALA A 94 0.46 12.62 6.04
C ALA A 94 0.71 14.13 5.80
N ASP A 95 0.00 15.02 6.51
CA ASP A 95 -0.02 16.47 6.24
C ASP A 95 1.34 17.16 6.39
N TYR A 96 2.22 16.59 7.22
CA TYR A 96 3.56 17.10 7.51
C TYR A 96 4.66 16.22 6.93
N ALA A 97 4.31 15.26 6.09
CA ALA A 97 5.24 14.30 5.55
C ALA A 97 6.11 14.91 4.43
N SER A 98 7.24 14.26 4.15
CA SER A 98 8.08 14.61 3.02
C SER A 98 7.65 13.82 1.79
N ASP A 99 7.69 14.46 0.62
CA ASP A 99 7.38 13.81 -0.67
C ASP A 99 8.29 12.60 -0.99
N ASP A 100 9.46 12.51 -0.34
CA ASP A 100 10.44 11.45 -0.58
C ASP A 100 10.23 10.21 0.31
N ASP A 101 9.48 10.33 1.42
CA ASP A 101 9.33 9.24 2.40
C ASP A 101 7.88 8.77 2.60
N THR A 102 6.91 9.47 2.04
CA THR A 102 5.48 9.21 2.25
C THR A 102 4.69 9.38 0.95
N PHE A 103 3.86 8.39 0.64
CA PHE A 103 3.15 8.28 -0.62
C PHE A 103 1.67 7.94 -0.38
N GLN A 104 0.78 8.74 -0.96
CA GLN A 104 -0.64 8.41 -1.02
C GLN A 104 -0.98 7.73 -2.34
N TYR A 105 -1.55 6.54 -2.26
CA TYR A 105 -2.01 5.79 -3.43
C TYR A 105 -3.47 6.08 -3.71
N GLN A 106 -3.81 6.14 -5.00
CA GLN A 106 -5.16 6.41 -5.50
C GLN A 106 -5.60 5.30 -6.44
N GLY A 107 -6.89 4.95 -6.43
CA GLY A 107 -7.47 3.92 -7.30
C GLY A 107 -8.35 4.47 -8.42
N GLY A 108 -8.14 5.74 -8.80
CA GLY A 108 -8.66 6.31 -10.06
C GLY A 108 -10.10 6.82 -10.05
N SER A 109 -10.80 6.81 -8.92
CA SER A 109 -12.12 7.43 -8.78
C SER A 109 -12.17 8.45 -7.65
N ASN A 110 -12.91 9.53 -7.86
CA ASN A 110 -13.20 10.56 -6.87
C ASN A 110 -14.66 10.54 -6.40
N GLU A 111 -15.44 9.57 -6.88
CA GLU A 111 -16.84 9.40 -6.50
C GLU A 111 -16.90 8.80 -5.09
N PHE A 112 -17.67 9.41 -4.19
CA PHE A 112 -17.76 9.01 -2.79
C PHE A 112 -18.27 7.56 -2.63
N GLY A 113 -17.68 6.80 -1.71
CA GLY A 113 -18.04 5.42 -1.40
C GLY A 113 -17.80 4.40 -2.52
N LYS A 114 -17.13 4.79 -3.61
CA LYS A 114 -16.94 3.91 -4.77
C LYS A 114 -15.89 2.84 -4.48
N ALA A 115 -16.28 1.58 -4.69
CA ALA A 115 -15.37 0.45 -4.56
C ALA A 115 -14.22 0.55 -5.58
N MET A 116 -13.02 0.20 -5.13
CA MET A 116 -11.79 0.29 -5.90
C MET A 116 -10.74 -0.69 -5.38
N THR A 117 -9.72 -0.93 -6.19
CA THR A 117 -8.55 -1.73 -5.81
C THR A 117 -7.31 -0.86 -5.99
N ILE A 118 -6.51 -0.77 -4.94
CA ILE A 118 -5.22 -0.07 -4.96
C ILE A 118 -4.11 -1.12 -4.82
N THR A 119 -3.09 -1.04 -5.66
CA THR A 119 -1.95 -1.95 -5.63
C THR A 119 -0.66 -1.20 -5.30
N VAL A 120 0.11 -1.72 -4.35
CA VAL A 120 1.41 -1.14 -3.95
C VAL A 120 2.49 -2.20 -4.14
N SER A 121 3.44 -1.94 -5.05
CA SER A 121 4.60 -2.81 -5.27
C SER A 121 5.67 -2.57 -4.20
N LEU A 122 6.20 -3.64 -3.63
CA LEU A 122 7.25 -3.58 -2.61
C LEU A 122 8.62 -3.47 -3.28
N THR A 123 9.08 -2.23 -3.48
CA THR A 123 10.31 -1.94 -4.24
C THR A 123 11.53 -1.63 -3.37
N LEU A 124 11.33 -1.36 -2.08
CA LEU A 124 12.40 -1.04 -1.13
C LEU A 124 12.47 -2.06 0.00
N GLU A 125 13.66 -2.40 0.45
CA GLU A 125 13.84 -3.24 1.63
C GLU A 125 13.64 -2.46 2.92
N GLY A 126 13.34 -3.19 3.99
CA GLY A 126 13.30 -2.63 5.33
C GLY A 126 11.89 -2.42 5.85
N GLN A 127 11.80 -1.59 6.89
CA GLN A 127 10.56 -1.33 7.60
C GLN A 127 9.70 -0.35 6.81
N GLN A 128 8.43 -0.68 6.62
CA GLN A 128 7.45 0.15 5.92
C GLN A 128 6.16 0.19 6.72
N TYR A 129 5.47 1.33 6.68
CA TYR A 129 4.26 1.56 7.43
C TYR A 129 3.11 1.92 6.48
N TYR A 130 1.94 1.39 6.77
CA TYR A 130 0.72 1.61 5.99
C TYR A 130 -0.42 2.04 6.90
N PHE A 131 -1.13 3.08 6.52
CA PHE A 131 -2.25 3.58 7.30
C PHE A 131 -3.26 4.35 6.46
N SER A 132 -4.43 4.61 7.03
CA SER A 132 -5.42 5.53 6.48
C SER A 132 -5.41 6.83 7.28
N ASP A 133 -5.09 7.95 6.64
CA ASP A 133 -5.21 9.29 7.24
C ASP A 133 -6.63 9.90 7.10
N ALA A 134 -7.57 9.15 6.51
CA ALA A 134 -8.95 9.59 6.37
C ALA A 134 -9.59 9.89 7.72
N ASP A 135 -10.55 10.82 7.71
CA ASP A 135 -11.22 11.35 8.91
C ASP A 135 -10.21 11.90 9.94
N ASP A 136 -9.29 12.75 9.48
CA ASP A 136 -8.22 13.36 10.28
C ASP A 136 -7.39 12.32 11.07
N GLY A 137 -7.08 11.19 10.43
CA GLY A 137 -6.32 10.09 11.02
C GLY A 137 -7.11 9.18 11.96
N SER A 138 -8.40 9.44 12.21
CA SER A 138 -9.23 8.64 13.12
C SER A 138 -9.30 7.17 12.69
N GLN A 139 -9.36 6.89 11.38
CA GLN A 139 -9.37 5.51 10.90
C GLN A 139 -8.09 4.76 11.28
N CYS A 140 -6.91 5.39 11.12
CA CYS A 140 -5.62 4.85 11.55
C CYS A 140 -5.56 4.61 13.06
N LEU A 141 -5.98 5.59 13.87
CA LEU A 141 -6.01 5.47 15.34
C LEU A 141 -6.91 4.33 15.82
N ASN A 142 -7.93 3.97 15.04
CA ASN A 142 -8.86 2.88 15.32
C ASN A 142 -8.55 1.59 14.53
N GLY A 143 -7.29 1.42 14.13
CA GLY A 143 -6.75 0.15 13.68
C GLY A 143 -6.66 -0.02 12.17
N MET A 144 -6.98 0.99 11.34
CA MET A 144 -6.63 1.00 9.91
C MET A 144 -5.16 1.36 9.70
N ALA A 145 -4.29 0.54 10.29
CA ALA A 145 -2.86 0.75 10.31
C ALA A 145 -2.15 -0.59 10.49
N PHE A 146 -1.03 -0.77 9.80
CA PHE A 146 -0.11 -1.90 10.02
C PHE A 146 1.28 -1.54 9.50
N ASP A 147 2.26 -2.32 9.94
CA ASP A 147 3.62 -2.22 9.45
C ASP A 147 4.11 -3.57 8.92
N ILE A 148 5.07 -3.52 8.01
CA ILE A 148 5.70 -4.70 7.44
C ILE A 148 7.21 -4.54 7.37
N LYS A 149 7.92 -5.66 7.36
CA LYS A 149 9.34 -5.71 7.06
C LYS A 149 9.59 -6.44 5.74
N VAL A 150 9.99 -5.68 4.72
CA VAL A 150 10.32 -6.20 3.40
C VAL A 150 11.74 -6.74 3.40
N ARG A 151 11.89 -7.98 2.96
CA ARG A 151 13.17 -8.69 2.83
C ARG A 151 13.62 -8.73 1.36
N HIS A 152 14.88 -9.09 1.14
CA HIS A 152 15.43 -9.23 -0.21
C HIS A 152 14.67 -10.25 -1.08
N GLY A 153 14.39 -11.44 -0.52
CA GLY A 153 13.84 -12.56 -1.28
C GLY A 153 14.68 -12.88 -2.52
N ILE A 154 14.03 -12.99 -3.67
CA ILE A 154 14.67 -13.20 -4.98
C ILE A 154 15.10 -11.89 -5.68
N GLY A 155 14.98 -10.74 -4.99
CA GLY A 155 15.24 -9.41 -5.56
C GLY A 155 14.06 -8.86 -6.37
N LEU A 156 14.23 -7.71 -7.01
CA LEU A 156 13.20 -7.11 -7.86
C LEU A 156 13.10 -7.81 -9.22
N PRO A 157 11.89 -7.86 -9.82
CA PRO A 157 11.74 -8.33 -11.20
C PRO A 157 12.55 -7.44 -12.15
N PRO A 158 13.12 -7.99 -13.24
CA PRO A 158 13.91 -7.22 -14.20
C PRO A 158 13.21 -5.96 -14.74
N SER A 159 11.89 -5.99 -14.88
CA SER A 159 11.07 -4.84 -15.32
C SER A 159 11.10 -3.65 -14.37
N LEU A 160 11.34 -3.86 -13.07
CA LEU A 160 11.44 -2.80 -12.06
C LEU A 160 12.89 -2.35 -11.82
N ASN A 161 13.87 -3.06 -12.38
CA ASN A 161 15.30 -2.72 -12.30
C ASN A 161 15.82 -1.93 -13.52
N GLN A 162 14.98 -1.69 -14.54
CA GLN A 162 15.38 -0.96 -15.75
C GLN A 162 14.99 0.52 -15.68
N PRO A 163 15.85 1.44 -16.18
CA PRO A 163 15.46 2.81 -16.47
C PRO A 163 14.22 2.83 -17.40
N PRO A 164 13.35 3.85 -17.32
CA PRO A 164 12.21 3.96 -18.22
C PRO A 164 12.67 3.84 -19.68
N PRO A 165 11.97 3.07 -20.53
CA PRO A 165 12.33 2.95 -21.93
C PRO A 165 12.36 4.34 -22.59
N PRO A 166 13.29 4.57 -23.55
CA PRO A 166 13.37 5.86 -24.23
C PRO A 166 12.02 6.21 -24.87
N PRO A 167 11.66 7.51 -24.96
CA PRO A 167 10.44 7.94 -25.62
C PRO A 167 10.35 7.30 -27.01
N TYR A 168 9.18 6.76 -27.35
CA TYR A 168 8.94 6.23 -28.68
C TYR A 168 9.14 7.35 -29.71
N VAL A 169 10.07 7.14 -30.64
CA VAL A 169 10.23 7.97 -31.82
C VAL A 169 9.61 7.21 -32.98
N GLU A 170 8.59 7.81 -33.59
CA GLU A 170 7.97 7.24 -34.78
C GLU A 170 9.02 7.14 -35.91
N PRO A 171 9.15 5.99 -36.59
CA PRO A 171 10.06 5.86 -37.72
C PRO A 171 9.78 6.93 -38.79
N PRO A 172 10.80 7.44 -39.49
CA PRO A 172 10.57 8.37 -40.59
C PRO A 172 9.65 7.70 -41.62
N SER A 173 8.47 8.27 -41.84
CA SER A 173 7.58 7.86 -42.92
C SER A 173 8.30 8.12 -44.24
N THR A 174 8.87 7.08 -44.84
CA THR A 174 9.25 7.12 -46.25
C THR A 174 7.97 7.23 -47.06
N VAL A 175 7.64 8.47 -47.43
CA VAL A 175 6.73 8.79 -48.52
C VAL A 175 7.37 8.31 -49.82
N GLU A 176 7.05 7.08 -50.21
CA GLU A 176 7.03 6.71 -51.62
C GLU A 176 5.56 6.67 -52.06
N ASP A 177 5.25 7.59 -52.97
CA ASP A 177 4.00 7.71 -53.70
C ASP A 177 3.57 6.37 -54.30
N ALA A 178 2.45 5.83 -53.81
CA ALA A 178 1.59 4.93 -54.58
C ALA A 178 0.17 4.93 -54.00
N GLU A 179 -0.67 5.79 -54.59
CA GLU A 179 -2.12 5.63 -54.84
C GLU A 179 -2.94 4.87 -53.78
N SER A 180 -3.64 5.63 -52.92
CA SER A 180 -4.73 5.11 -52.09
C SER A 180 -6.08 5.57 -52.67
N PRO A 181 -7.09 4.70 -52.84
CA PRO A 181 -8.41 5.08 -53.37
C PRO A 181 -9.21 5.93 -52.35
N PRO A 182 -10.20 6.72 -52.78
CA PRO A 182 -10.79 7.76 -51.95
C PRO A 182 -11.74 7.16 -50.91
N ILE A 183 -11.51 7.47 -49.63
CA ILE A 183 -12.52 7.25 -48.58
C ILE A 183 -13.03 8.59 -48.06
N THR A 184 -14.36 8.63 -48.01
CA THR A 184 -15.28 9.73 -47.77
C THR A 184 -15.01 10.51 -46.48
N VAL A 185 -15.07 11.83 -46.60
CA VAL A 185 -15.02 12.80 -45.50
C VAL A 185 -16.19 12.57 -44.54
N VAL A 186 -15.89 12.25 -43.28
CA VAL A 186 -16.79 12.50 -42.14
C VAL A 186 -16.10 13.50 -41.23
N THR A 187 -16.69 14.70 -41.16
CA THR A 187 -16.29 15.81 -40.31
C THR A 187 -16.66 15.52 -38.85
N SER A 188 -15.67 15.52 -37.95
CA SER A 188 -15.89 15.82 -36.53
C SER A 188 -14.68 16.54 -35.95
N SER A 189 -14.92 17.80 -35.59
CA SER A 189 -14.02 18.77 -34.95
C SER A 189 -13.34 18.24 -33.68
N PRO A 190 -12.01 18.43 -33.49
CA PRO A 190 -11.38 18.32 -32.19
C PRO A 190 -11.36 19.70 -31.52
N ASN A 191 -12.18 19.87 -30.48
CA ASN A 191 -12.07 21.01 -29.56
C ASN A 191 -10.73 20.95 -28.83
N GLY A 192 -10.02 22.08 -28.85
CA GLY A 192 -8.69 22.25 -28.29
C GLY A 192 -8.61 21.98 -26.79
N GLY A 193 -7.46 21.43 -26.39
CA GLY A 193 -7.10 21.24 -24.99
C GLY A 193 -6.91 22.58 -24.27
N VAL A 194 -7.50 22.68 -23.08
CA VAL A 194 -7.20 23.75 -22.12
C VAL A 194 -6.45 23.11 -20.95
N ARG A 195 -5.22 23.58 -20.70
CA ARG A 195 -4.52 23.40 -19.42
C ARG A 195 -5.32 24.13 -18.34
N SER A 196 -5.94 23.38 -17.42
CA SER A 196 -6.58 23.97 -16.25
C SER A 196 -5.61 23.96 -15.07
N SER A 197 -5.08 25.14 -14.72
CA SER A 197 -4.40 25.38 -13.47
C SER A 197 -5.45 25.55 -12.37
N ALA A 198 -5.53 24.61 -11.44
CA ALA A 198 -6.44 24.68 -10.29
C ALA A 198 -5.97 25.75 -9.30
N ARG A 199 -6.43 26.98 -9.49
CA ARG A 199 -6.32 28.11 -8.54
C ARG A 199 -7.68 28.79 -8.33
N LEU A 200 -8.78 28.03 -8.30
CA LEU A 200 -10.13 28.60 -8.16
C LEU A 200 -11.05 27.94 -7.12
N PHE A 201 -10.57 26.96 -6.34
CA PHE A 201 -11.41 26.31 -5.33
C PHE A 201 -11.30 26.89 -3.91
N LEU A 202 -10.31 27.74 -3.64
CA LEU A 202 -10.19 28.40 -2.32
C LEU A 202 -11.25 29.49 -2.09
N ALA A 203 -11.69 30.19 -3.13
CA ALA A 203 -12.58 31.34 -2.96
C ALA A 203 -14.04 30.94 -2.65
N VAL A 204 -14.50 29.79 -3.18
CA VAL A 204 -15.89 29.35 -3.01
C VAL A 204 -16.12 28.74 -1.63
N PHE A 205 -15.16 28.00 -1.09
CA PHE A 205 -15.27 27.40 0.25
C PHE A 205 -15.28 28.46 1.37
N VAL A 206 -14.47 29.53 1.24
CA VAL A 206 -14.45 30.62 2.22
C VAL A 206 -15.77 31.41 2.21
N LEU A 207 -16.39 31.61 1.04
CA LEU A 207 -17.65 32.34 0.92
C LEU A 207 -18.83 31.56 1.53
N VAL A 208 -18.89 30.23 1.31
CA VAL A 208 -19.96 29.38 1.88
C VAL A 208 -19.86 29.29 3.39
N MET A 209 -18.64 29.20 3.94
CA MET A 209 -18.45 29.24 5.39
C MET A 209 -18.84 30.60 5.97
N LEU A 210 -18.53 31.72 5.31
CA LEU A 210 -18.87 33.05 5.82
C LEU A 210 -20.39 33.30 5.87
N VAL A 211 -21.16 32.73 4.92
CA VAL A 211 -22.63 32.82 4.91
C VAL A 211 -23.27 31.94 5.98
N LEU A 212 -22.67 30.79 6.30
CA LEU A 212 -23.19 29.89 7.34
C LEU A 212 -23.04 30.42 8.77
N HIS A 213 -22.11 31.36 9.00
CA HIS A 213 -21.91 32.02 10.31
C HIS A 213 -22.75 33.30 10.49
N LEU A 214 -23.54 33.69 9.48
CA LEU A 214 -24.35 34.90 9.46
C LEU A 214 -25.87 34.62 9.43
N VAL A 215 -26.28 33.38 9.72
CA VAL A 215 -27.69 32.99 9.93
C VAL A 215 -27.86 32.48 11.36
#